data_AF-A0A2V7KWI3-F1
#
_entry.id   AF-A0A2V7KWI3-F1
#
_cell.length_a   1.000
_cell.length_b   1.000
_cell.length_c   1.000
_cell.angle_alpha   90.00
_cell.angle_beta   90.00
_cell.angle_gamma   90.00
#
_symmetry.space_group_name_H-M   'P 1'
#
loop_
_entity.id
_entity.type
_entity.pdbx_description
1 polymer ?
#
loop_
_entity_poly.entity_id
_entity_poly.type
_entity_poly.pdbx_seq_one_letter_code
_entity_poly.pdbx_strand_id
1 'polypeptide(L)'
;MRAVRRLGGWAVCGYAVLLTAQPLNRLSAQDTSAIDRGVRIGIIYRPGVRPGLVMLPRTGMGLDSVRGMVARDLDYSDRFEVITLPGGDSIRLATSSTAPRGTSTRRPGTATAATGGAQAGTLNYPLYQALGADFALDITAAGDTTVATLHDIATAGIRRTLRVKLPRLGDPDFRQAVHRLADQALQAAIGTPGIAATRVLFVKDGKVYQIDQDGADQKLVSSTNRQAMSPAWGSDGRQFAYMEFQAGKGWLYLQEMATGKRTAVSTTGSALDFTPAFSPDGQTLAFSRATEEGTDLYTINIKSNCCLRRLTVGRFSDNLSPTFSPDGQRIAFVSTRPGLPQIYMMAADGTDQQLFAPFDYGVTGSSNAPEWSPDGQSVAFHRDVAGTLQVFVLDVRTRTVRQLTSVGRNEDPTWAPDSRHLAFVSDRSGYRQLWIIDLDTGRIRPLLQQSGARLPAWSPRLSEAPSTTP
;
A
#
# COMPACT_ATOMS: atom_id res chain seq x y z
N MET A 1 74.80 29.21 30.74
CA MET A 1 75.04 27.80 31.11
C MET A 1 74.79 26.93 29.87
N ARG A 2 75.77 26.07 29.51
CA ARG A 2 75.77 24.78 28.77
C ARG A 2 74.55 24.43 27.89
N ALA A 3 74.62 23.86 26.67
CA ALA A 3 75.61 23.10 25.88
C ALA A 3 75.13 23.13 24.40
N VAL A 4 75.92 23.18 23.31
CA VAL A 4 77.02 22.35 22.75
C VAL A 4 76.57 20.99 22.15
N ARG A 5 76.71 20.91 20.80
CA ARG A 5 76.97 19.75 19.89
C ARG A 5 75.79 18.81 19.56
N ARG A 6 75.68 18.18 18.37
CA ARG A 6 76.63 17.93 17.26
C ARG A 6 75.89 17.57 15.96
N LEU A 7 76.55 17.85 14.83
CA LEU A 7 76.28 17.34 13.49
C LEU A 7 76.44 15.81 13.37
N GLY A 8 75.68 15.20 12.47
CA GLY A 8 75.96 13.92 11.81
C GLY A 8 75.17 13.86 10.51
N GLY A 9 75.84 13.65 9.37
CA GLY A 9 75.25 13.79 8.04
C GLY A 9 75.32 12.53 7.18
N TRP A 10 74.92 12.76 5.92
CA TRP A 10 75.16 11.99 4.69
C TRP A 10 74.42 10.67 4.50
N ALA A 11 73.51 10.63 3.50
CA ALA A 11 73.72 9.90 2.26
C ALA A 11 72.55 10.14 1.28
N VAL A 12 72.84 10.80 0.16
CA VAL A 12 72.00 10.82 -1.04
C VAL A 12 72.29 9.54 -1.81
N CYS A 13 71.28 8.70 -1.98
CA CYS A 13 71.30 7.62 -2.97
C CYS A 13 70.15 7.88 -3.94
N GLY A 14 70.50 8.41 -5.11
CA GLY A 14 69.62 8.43 -6.26
C GLY A 14 69.53 7.03 -6.86
N TYR A 15 68.31 6.54 -7.04
CA TYR A 15 68.01 5.48 -7.99
C TYR A 15 67.10 6.05 -9.06
N ALA A 16 67.69 6.26 -10.24
CA ALA A 16 66.96 6.46 -11.48
C ALA A 16 66.31 5.12 -11.86
N VAL A 17 64.98 5.08 -11.89
CA VAL A 17 64.24 3.97 -12.50
C VAL A 17 63.79 4.43 -13.87
N LEU A 18 64.34 3.77 -14.89
CA LEU A 18 63.98 3.90 -16.29
C LEU A 18 62.50 3.56 -16.49
N LEU A 19 61.80 4.46 -17.17
CA LEU A 19 60.51 4.22 -17.79
C LEU A 19 60.64 3.11 -18.84
N THR A 20 60.04 1.95 -18.58
CA THR A 20 59.55 1.06 -19.63
C THR A 20 58.03 1.08 -19.57
N ALA A 21 57.42 1.75 -20.54
CA ALA A 21 55.99 1.72 -20.75
C ALA A 21 55.61 0.33 -21.28
N GLN A 22 55.14 -0.55 -20.38
CA GLN A 22 54.39 -1.72 -20.79
C GLN A 22 52.92 -1.33 -20.99
N PRO A 23 52.24 -1.79 -22.06
CA PRO A 23 50.81 -1.59 -22.18
C PRO A 23 50.13 -2.38 -21.07
N LEU A 24 49.60 -1.66 -20.07
CA LEU A 24 48.62 -2.22 -19.15
C LEU A 24 47.41 -2.62 -19.99
N ASN A 25 47.26 -3.92 -20.23
CA ASN A 25 46.01 -4.51 -20.63
C ASN A 25 44.96 -4.06 -19.61
N ARG A 26 44.09 -3.14 -20.03
CA ARG A 26 42.86 -2.86 -19.32
C ARG A 26 42.09 -4.18 -19.31
N LEU A 27 42.04 -4.84 -18.15
CA LEU A 27 40.92 -5.71 -17.82
C LEU A 27 39.70 -4.78 -17.86
N SER A 28 39.00 -4.79 -18.99
CA SER A 28 37.67 -4.23 -19.11
C SER A 28 36.85 -4.89 -18.02
N ALA A 29 36.48 -4.12 -17.00
CA ALA A 29 35.38 -4.49 -16.13
C ALA A 29 34.21 -4.82 -17.05
N GLN A 30 33.78 -6.08 -17.00
CA GLN A 30 32.71 -6.59 -17.81
C GLN A 30 31.45 -5.85 -17.38
N ASP A 31 31.00 -4.96 -18.26
CA ASP A 31 29.77 -4.22 -18.11
C ASP A 31 28.63 -5.24 -18.01
N THR A 32 28.06 -5.40 -16.81
CA THR A 32 26.92 -6.28 -16.56
C THR A 32 25.59 -5.63 -16.93
N SER A 33 25.59 -4.50 -17.65
CA SER A 33 24.37 -3.88 -18.19
C SER A 33 23.68 -4.68 -19.31
N ALA A 34 24.30 -5.76 -19.79
CA ALA A 34 23.63 -6.74 -20.65
C ALA A 34 22.83 -7.74 -19.82
N ILE A 35 21.74 -7.27 -19.19
CA ILE A 35 20.64 -8.17 -18.85
C ILE A 35 20.15 -8.76 -20.17
N ASP A 36 20.28 -10.07 -20.27
CA ASP A 36 19.77 -10.93 -21.34
C ASP A 36 18.40 -10.42 -21.79
N ARG A 37 18.34 -9.82 -22.99
CA ARG A 37 17.09 -9.39 -23.63
C ARG A 37 16.34 -10.62 -24.11
N GLY A 38 15.89 -11.44 -23.16
CA GLY A 38 14.66 -12.19 -23.36
C GLY A 38 13.58 -11.17 -23.66
N VAL A 39 13.08 -11.16 -24.89
CA VAL A 39 11.91 -10.37 -25.30
C VAL A 39 10.75 -10.79 -24.40
N ARG A 40 10.55 -10.08 -23.29
CA ARG A 40 9.24 -10.04 -22.64
C ARG A 40 8.40 -9.14 -23.52
N ILE A 41 7.48 -9.74 -24.28
CA ILE A 41 6.36 -9.01 -24.87
C ILE A 41 5.47 -8.58 -23.69
N GLY A 42 5.91 -7.57 -22.96
CA GLY A 42 5.10 -6.84 -22.01
C GLY A 42 4.33 -5.80 -22.81
N ILE A 43 3.01 -5.87 -22.77
CA ILE A 43 2.16 -4.78 -23.26
C ILE A 43 2.49 -3.58 -22.38
N ILE A 44 3.19 -2.58 -22.94
CA ILE A 44 3.44 -1.31 -22.25
C ILE A 44 2.16 -0.48 -22.44
N TYR A 45 1.29 -0.49 -21.43
CA TYR A 45 0.13 0.39 -21.42
C TYR A 45 0.58 1.84 -21.32
N ARG A 46 -0.01 2.72 -22.14
CA ARG A 46 0.23 4.16 -22.02
C ARG A 46 -0.33 4.64 -20.67
N PRO A 47 0.35 5.54 -19.95
CA PRO A 47 -0.21 6.18 -18.77
C PRO A 47 -1.63 6.70 -19.05
N GLY A 48 -2.59 6.32 -18.22
CA GLY A 48 -4.01 6.69 -18.36
C GLY A 48 -4.88 5.74 -19.19
N VAL A 49 -4.32 4.77 -19.91
CA VAL A 49 -5.11 3.72 -20.60
C VAL A 49 -5.19 2.49 -19.72
N ARG A 50 -6.41 2.13 -19.29
CA ARG A 50 -6.66 0.93 -18.47
C ARG A 50 -7.07 -0.22 -19.39
N PRO A 51 -6.41 -1.39 -19.32
CA PRO A 51 -6.87 -2.56 -20.07
C PRO A 51 -8.31 -2.91 -19.76
N GLY A 52 -9.05 -3.32 -20.79
CA GLY A 52 -10.39 -3.84 -20.60
C GLY A 52 -10.34 -5.24 -19.99
N LEU A 53 -11.13 -5.49 -18.96
CA LEU A 53 -11.25 -6.81 -18.34
C LEU A 53 -12.72 -7.24 -18.29
N VAL A 54 -13.03 -8.34 -18.97
CA VAL A 54 -14.35 -8.94 -18.92
C VAL A 54 -14.44 -9.92 -17.75
N MET A 55 -15.37 -9.67 -16.83
CA MET A 55 -15.72 -10.65 -15.80
C MET A 55 -16.80 -11.59 -16.35
N LEU A 56 -16.48 -12.87 -16.51
CA LEU A 56 -17.39 -13.81 -17.16
C LEU A 56 -18.61 -14.15 -16.29
N PRO A 57 -19.84 -14.00 -16.83
CA PRO A 57 -21.04 -14.43 -16.14
C PRO A 57 -21.07 -15.96 -16.05
N ARG A 58 -21.54 -16.46 -14.92
CA ARG A 58 -21.95 -17.85 -14.69
C ARG A 58 -23.17 -17.77 -13.79
N THR A 59 -24.26 -18.43 -14.13
CA THR A 59 -25.38 -18.54 -13.19
C THR A 59 -25.28 -19.87 -12.43
N GLY A 60 -25.72 -19.91 -11.15
CA GLY A 60 -26.03 -21.17 -10.47
C GLY A 60 -24.93 -21.92 -9.69
N MET A 61 -23.81 -21.29 -9.29
CA MET A 61 -22.71 -21.99 -8.58
C MET A 61 -22.33 -21.42 -7.20
N GLY A 62 -23.13 -20.54 -6.59
CA GLY A 62 -22.85 -20.03 -5.23
C GLY A 62 -21.59 -19.15 -5.09
N LEU A 63 -20.98 -18.73 -6.20
CA LEU A 63 -19.78 -17.89 -6.26
C LEU A 63 -20.09 -16.42 -6.62
N ASP A 64 -21.34 -16.00 -6.53
CA ASP A 64 -21.75 -14.64 -6.92
C ASP A 64 -21.08 -13.59 -6.03
N SER A 65 -21.01 -13.83 -4.71
CA SER A 65 -20.29 -12.96 -3.79
C SER A 65 -18.79 -12.89 -4.09
N VAL A 66 -18.15 -14.02 -4.43
CA VAL A 66 -16.72 -14.06 -4.77
C VAL A 66 -16.46 -13.23 -6.03
N ARG A 67 -17.25 -13.42 -7.07
CA ARG A 67 -17.09 -12.67 -8.33
C ARG A 67 -17.40 -11.19 -8.18
N GLY A 68 -18.45 -10.84 -7.43
CA GLY A 68 -18.78 -9.45 -7.15
C GLY A 68 -17.66 -8.73 -6.41
N MET A 69 -17.02 -9.40 -5.44
CA MET A 69 -15.86 -8.86 -4.72
C MET A 69 -14.65 -8.74 -5.65
N VAL A 70 -14.28 -9.80 -6.38
CA VAL A 70 -13.13 -9.75 -7.30
C VAL A 70 -13.31 -8.69 -8.38
N ALA A 71 -14.50 -8.56 -8.98
CA ALA A 71 -14.77 -7.53 -9.98
C ALA A 71 -14.64 -6.12 -9.40
N ARG A 72 -15.17 -5.89 -8.18
CA ARG A 72 -15.04 -4.62 -7.47
C ARG A 72 -13.57 -4.30 -7.18
N ASP A 73 -12.81 -5.27 -6.68
CA ASP A 73 -11.40 -5.10 -6.34
C ASP A 73 -10.56 -4.76 -7.57
N LEU A 74 -10.87 -5.38 -8.72
CA LEU A 74 -10.21 -5.08 -9.98
C LEU A 74 -10.56 -3.68 -10.51
N ASP A 75 -11.80 -3.19 -10.34
CA ASP A 75 -12.14 -1.78 -10.63
C ASP A 75 -11.44 -0.82 -9.65
N TYR A 76 -11.47 -1.13 -8.36
CA TYR A 76 -10.86 -0.34 -7.28
C TYR A 76 -9.33 -0.34 -7.29
N SER A 77 -8.72 -1.18 -8.13
CA SER A 77 -7.29 -1.10 -8.43
C SER A 77 -6.94 0.08 -9.35
N ASP A 78 -7.93 0.66 -10.02
CA ASP A 78 -7.79 1.70 -11.05
C ASP A 78 -6.83 1.32 -12.20
N ARG A 79 -6.61 0.01 -12.38
CA ARG A 79 -5.75 -0.56 -13.43
C ARG A 79 -6.52 -1.31 -14.52
N PHE A 80 -7.83 -1.54 -14.33
CA PHE A 80 -8.69 -2.13 -15.35
C PHE A 80 -9.91 -1.25 -15.60
N GLU A 81 -10.44 -1.34 -16.82
CA GLU A 81 -11.83 -1.01 -17.10
C GLU A 81 -12.62 -2.32 -17.06
N VAL A 82 -13.39 -2.53 -15.99
CA VAL A 82 -14.15 -3.78 -15.81
C VAL A 82 -15.41 -3.74 -16.67
N ILE A 83 -15.45 -4.56 -17.70
CA ILE A 83 -16.55 -4.68 -18.65
C ILE A 83 -17.53 -5.72 -18.12
N THR A 84 -18.74 -5.28 -17.80
CA THR A 84 -19.85 -6.17 -17.44
C THR A 84 -20.68 -6.49 -18.68
N LEU A 85 -20.85 -7.77 -18.99
CA LEU A 85 -21.61 -8.19 -20.17
C LEU A 85 -23.12 -8.14 -19.88
N PRO A 86 -23.94 -7.41 -20.67
CA PRO A 86 -25.38 -7.50 -20.57
C PRO A 86 -25.86 -8.88 -21.09
N GLY A 87 -26.51 -9.69 -20.23
CA GLY A 87 -27.28 -10.87 -20.70
C GLY A 87 -26.90 -12.28 -20.23
N GLY A 88 -26.09 -12.47 -19.18
CA GLY A 88 -25.85 -13.81 -18.61
C GLY A 88 -25.19 -14.80 -19.60
N ASP A 89 -25.36 -16.12 -19.39
CA ASP A 89 -24.66 -17.24 -20.09
C ASP A 89 -24.79 -17.29 -21.65
N SER A 90 -25.44 -16.32 -22.29
CA SER A 90 -25.72 -16.26 -23.74
C SER A 90 -24.50 -15.96 -24.63
N ILE A 91 -23.29 -15.94 -24.08
CA ILE A 91 -22.08 -15.41 -24.72
C ILE A 91 -21.10 -16.50 -25.16
N ARG A 92 -21.49 -17.77 -24.99
CA ARG A 92 -20.73 -18.92 -25.48
C ARG A 92 -21.17 -19.28 -26.89
N LEU A 93 -20.20 -19.58 -27.76
CA LEU A 93 -20.51 -20.16 -29.07
C LEU A 93 -21.16 -21.53 -28.84
N ALA A 94 -22.39 -21.70 -29.31
CA ALA A 94 -23.03 -23.01 -29.37
C ALA A 94 -22.21 -23.88 -30.34
N THR A 95 -21.61 -24.95 -29.84
CA THR A 95 -20.99 -25.96 -30.71
C THR A 95 -22.12 -26.71 -31.42
N SER A 96 -22.42 -26.35 -32.67
CA SER A 96 -23.35 -27.10 -33.51
C SER A 96 -22.73 -28.46 -33.84
N SER A 97 -23.19 -29.54 -33.19
CA SER A 97 -22.92 -30.88 -33.67
C SER A 97 -23.83 -31.17 -34.85
N THR A 98 -23.31 -30.95 -36.06
CA THR A 98 -24.01 -31.32 -37.30
C THR A 98 -23.90 -32.84 -37.49
N ALA A 99 -24.80 -33.60 -36.88
CA ALA A 99 -25.00 -35.01 -37.23
C ALA A 99 -25.96 -35.10 -38.45
N PRO A 100 -25.68 -35.96 -39.46
CA PRO A 100 -26.54 -36.08 -40.63
C PRO A 100 -27.91 -36.66 -40.25
N ARG A 101 -29.00 -36.08 -40.77
CA ARG A 101 -30.36 -36.59 -40.59
C ARG A 101 -30.52 -37.93 -41.32
N GLY A 102 -30.42 -39.03 -40.58
CA GLY A 102 -30.94 -40.33 -40.95
C GLY A 102 -32.38 -40.49 -40.46
N THR A 103 -33.31 -40.72 -41.39
CA THR A 103 -34.71 -41.06 -41.15
C THR A 103 -34.83 -42.44 -40.48
N SER A 104 -35.41 -42.54 -39.28
CA SER A 104 -36.02 -43.79 -38.79
C SER A 104 -36.99 -43.56 -37.63
N THR A 105 -37.95 -44.46 -37.57
CA THR A 105 -39.26 -44.46 -36.93
C THR A 105 -39.29 -44.57 -35.40
N ARG A 106 -40.33 -43.97 -34.83
CA ARG A 106 -40.73 -43.91 -33.42
C ARG A 106 -40.99 -45.28 -32.77
N ARG A 107 -40.49 -45.48 -31.54
CA ARG A 107 -41.02 -46.44 -30.54
C ARG A 107 -40.93 -45.80 -29.14
N PRO A 108 -41.97 -45.88 -28.28
CA PRO A 108 -41.95 -45.24 -26.97
C PRO A 108 -41.40 -46.18 -25.89
N GLY A 109 -40.42 -45.72 -25.11
CA GLY A 109 -39.88 -46.48 -23.98
C GLY A 109 -38.96 -45.64 -23.10
N THR A 110 -39.35 -45.55 -21.82
CA THR A 110 -38.54 -45.20 -20.63
C THR A 110 -37.75 -43.89 -20.65
N ALA A 111 -38.33 -42.87 -20.00
CA ALA A 111 -37.63 -41.67 -19.56
C ALA A 111 -36.60 -42.02 -18.49
N THR A 112 -35.33 -42.11 -18.88
CA THR A 112 -34.21 -41.89 -17.98
C THR A 112 -33.83 -40.42 -18.10
N ALA A 113 -33.98 -39.69 -17.00
CA ALA A 113 -33.50 -38.32 -16.88
C ALA A 113 -31.98 -38.32 -16.95
N ALA A 114 -31.44 -38.14 -18.15
CA ALA A 114 -30.03 -37.81 -18.33
C ALA A 114 -29.83 -36.37 -17.82
N THR A 115 -29.21 -36.26 -16.66
CA THR A 115 -28.57 -35.03 -16.17
C THR A 115 -27.50 -34.62 -17.17
N GLY A 116 -27.89 -33.79 -18.14
CA GLY A 116 -26.98 -33.17 -19.08
C GLY A 116 -26.02 -32.25 -18.35
N GLY A 117 -24.80 -32.73 -18.09
CA GLY A 117 -23.68 -31.88 -17.72
C GLY A 117 -23.49 -30.81 -18.79
N ALA A 118 -23.55 -29.54 -18.37
CA ALA A 118 -23.33 -28.40 -19.25
C ALA A 118 -21.94 -28.52 -19.91
N GLN A 119 -21.90 -28.82 -21.20
CA GLN A 119 -20.66 -28.71 -21.97
C GLN A 119 -20.22 -27.25 -21.98
N ALA A 120 -18.98 -27.01 -21.53
CA ALA A 120 -18.37 -25.70 -21.54
C ALA A 120 -18.08 -25.28 -22.98
N GLY A 121 -18.99 -24.50 -23.59
CA GLY A 121 -18.72 -23.86 -24.87
C GLY A 121 -17.44 -23.02 -24.82
N THR A 122 -16.70 -23.01 -25.92
CA THR A 122 -15.49 -22.19 -26.11
C THR A 122 -15.82 -20.70 -25.93
N LEU A 123 -14.95 -19.98 -25.23
CA LEU A 123 -15.08 -18.53 -25.03
C LEU A 123 -15.05 -17.78 -26.37
N ASN A 124 -15.88 -16.75 -26.50
CA ASN A 124 -15.95 -15.92 -27.69
C ASN A 124 -14.92 -14.77 -27.64
N TYR A 125 -13.64 -15.12 -27.85
CA TYR A 125 -12.55 -14.13 -27.87
C TYR A 125 -12.78 -12.97 -28.85
N PRO A 126 -13.26 -13.20 -30.09
CA PRO A 126 -13.54 -12.10 -31.02
C PRO A 126 -14.56 -11.09 -30.47
N LEU A 127 -15.60 -11.57 -29.78
CA LEU A 127 -16.57 -10.67 -29.13
C LEU A 127 -15.92 -9.87 -28.00
N TYR A 128 -15.14 -10.50 -27.13
CA TYR A 128 -14.48 -9.80 -26.02
C TYR A 128 -13.49 -8.75 -26.54
N GLN A 129 -12.76 -9.06 -27.60
CA GLN A 129 -11.90 -8.11 -28.29
C GLN A 129 -12.71 -6.93 -28.87
N ALA A 130 -13.87 -7.19 -29.49
CA ALA A 130 -14.75 -6.15 -30.02
C ALA A 130 -15.35 -5.25 -28.93
N LEU A 131 -15.45 -5.74 -27.69
CA LEU A 131 -15.85 -4.96 -26.51
C LEU A 131 -14.67 -4.18 -25.88
N GLY A 132 -13.46 -4.30 -26.43
CA GLY A 132 -12.27 -3.62 -25.92
C GLY A 132 -11.57 -4.36 -24.78
N ALA A 133 -11.86 -5.65 -24.56
CA ALA A 133 -11.22 -6.44 -23.52
C ALA A 133 -9.83 -6.94 -23.94
N ASP A 134 -8.84 -6.71 -23.09
CA ASP A 134 -7.51 -7.33 -23.17
C ASP A 134 -7.46 -8.65 -22.40
N PHE A 135 -8.29 -8.76 -21.36
CA PHE A 135 -8.38 -9.94 -20.50
C PHE A 135 -9.84 -10.39 -20.30
N ALA A 136 -10.02 -11.68 -20.04
CA ALA A 136 -11.25 -12.21 -19.46
C ALA A 136 -10.94 -13.08 -18.24
N LEU A 137 -11.75 -12.96 -17.20
CA LEU A 137 -11.61 -13.74 -15.97
C LEU A 137 -12.83 -14.64 -15.79
N ASP A 138 -12.62 -15.95 -15.72
CA ASP A 138 -13.64 -16.94 -15.33
C ASP A 138 -13.38 -17.40 -13.90
N ILE A 139 -14.40 -17.45 -13.06
CA ILE A 139 -14.28 -17.97 -11.69
C ILE A 139 -15.32 -19.09 -11.52
N THR A 140 -14.83 -20.28 -11.22
CA THR A 140 -15.63 -21.50 -11.08
C THR A 140 -15.30 -22.27 -9.81
N ALA A 141 -16.22 -23.14 -9.39
CA ALA A 141 -15.98 -24.08 -8.31
C ALA A 141 -15.51 -25.42 -8.89
N ALA A 142 -14.50 -26.02 -8.29
CA ALA A 142 -14.04 -27.37 -8.55
C ALA A 142 -13.91 -28.11 -7.20
N GLY A 143 -15.01 -28.73 -6.75
CA GLY A 143 -15.09 -29.30 -5.41
C GLY A 143 -15.03 -28.22 -4.32
N ASP A 144 -14.08 -28.35 -3.40
CA ASP A 144 -13.81 -27.37 -2.34
C ASP A 144 -12.89 -26.21 -2.79
N THR A 145 -12.46 -26.23 -4.05
CA THR A 145 -11.46 -25.31 -4.59
C THR A 145 -12.13 -24.31 -5.53
N THR A 146 -11.84 -23.03 -5.34
CA THR A 146 -12.17 -21.98 -6.31
C THR A 146 -11.09 -21.90 -7.37
N VAL A 147 -11.48 -21.90 -8.63
CA VAL A 147 -10.58 -21.82 -9.78
C VAL A 147 -10.85 -20.52 -10.53
N ALA A 148 -9.87 -19.61 -10.54
CA ALA A 148 -9.91 -18.41 -11.36
C ALA A 148 -9.02 -18.59 -12.59
N THR A 149 -9.60 -18.54 -13.78
CA THR A 149 -8.89 -18.68 -15.06
C THR A 149 -8.85 -17.34 -15.76
N LEU A 150 -7.65 -16.79 -15.87
CA LEU A 150 -7.36 -15.55 -16.58
C LEU A 150 -6.97 -15.88 -18.02
N HIS A 151 -7.72 -15.32 -18.95
CA HIS A 151 -7.52 -15.43 -20.39
C HIS A 151 -6.89 -14.15 -20.94
N ASP A 152 -6.01 -14.32 -21.91
CA ASP A 152 -5.42 -13.25 -22.70
C ASP A 152 -6.13 -13.22 -24.06
N ILE A 153 -6.82 -12.12 -24.35
CA ILE A 153 -7.71 -12.02 -25.50
C ILE A 153 -6.91 -11.96 -26.81
N ALA A 154 -5.77 -11.27 -26.81
CA ALA A 154 -4.92 -11.13 -27.98
C ALA A 154 -4.33 -12.47 -28.44
N THR A 155 -3.99 -13.35 -27.51
CA THR A 155 -3.46 -14.70 -27.81
C THR A 155 -4.54 -15.77 -27.91
N ALA A 156 -5.81 -15.42 -27.66
CA ALA A 156 -6.93 -16.35 -27.57
C ALA A 156 -6.63 -17.56 -26.65
N GLY A 157 -5.93 -17.31 -25.55
CA GLY A 157 -5.32 -18.35 -24.71
C GLY A 157 -5.52 -18.13 -23.21
N ILE A 158 -5.24 -19.17 -22.43
CA ILE A 158 -5.16 -19.07 -20.97
C ILE A 158 -3.80 -18.47 -20.61
N ARG A 159 -3.83 -17.32 -19.93
CA ARG A 159 -2.63 -16.68 -19.38
C ARG A 159 -2.23 -17.29 -18.05
N ARG A 160 -3.22 -17.54 -17.18
CA ARG A 160 -2.99 -18.09 -15.83
C ARG A 160 -4.23 -18.81 -15.31
N THR A 161 -4.02 -19.87 -14.55
CA THR A 161 -5.07 -20.49 -13.72
C THR A 161 -4.62 -20.43 -12.26
N LEU A 162 -5.45 -19.83 -11.41
CA LEU A 162 -5.27 -19.73 -9.97
C LEU A 162 -6.22 -20.73 -9.30
N ARG A 163 -5.71 -21.49 -8.33
CA ARG A 163 -6.49 -22.45 -7.55
C ARG A 163 -6.35 -22.08 -6.08
N VAL A 164 -7.46 -21.75 -5.44
CA VAL A 164 -7.48 -21.29 -4.05
C VAL A 164 -8.59 -21.99 -3.31
N LYS A 165 -8.28 -22.52 -2.12
CA LYS A 165 -9.31 -22.94 -1.17
C LYS A 165 -9.78 -21.72 -0.42
N LEU A 166 -11.00 -21.27 -0.70
CA LEU A 166 -11.59 -20.16 0.04
C LEU A 166 -12.19 -20.71 1.34
N PRO A 167 -12.09 -19.96 2.45
CA PRO A 167 -12.89 -20.22 3.64
C PRO A 167 -14.39 -20.26 3.30
N ARG A 168 -15.19 -20.80 4.22
CA ARG A 168 -16.65 -20.81 4.02
C ARG A 168 -17.21 -19.39 4.12
N LEU A 169 -18.33 -19.16 3.43
CA LEU A 169 -19.07 -17.91 3.59
C LEU A 169 -19.48 -17.74 5.07
N GLY A 170 -19.06 -16.64 5.70
CA GLY A 170 -19.25 -16.36 7.13
C GLY A 170 -17.98 -16.52 7.99
N ASP A 171 -16.94 -17.17 7.46
CA ASP A 171 -15.62 -17.16 8.09
C ASP A 171 -15.04 -15.73 8.09
N PRO A 172 -14.47 -15.24 9.21
CA PRO A 172 -13.85 -13.91 9.28
C PRO A 172 -12.78 -13.65 8.22
N ASP A 173 -12.08 -14.69 7.76
CA ASP A 173 -11.01 -14.60 6.77
C ASP A 173 -11.50 -14.75 5.32
N PHE A 174 -12.77 -15.09 5.11
CA PHE A 174 -13.35 -15.29 3.77
C PHE A 174 -13.10 -14.10 2.86
N ARG A 175 -13.43 -12.89 3.33
CA ARG A 175 -13.30 -11.66 2.53
C ARG A 175 -11.85 -11.42 2.12
N GLN A 176 -10.94 -11.50 3.07
CA GLN A 176 -9.51 -11.30 2.82
C GLN A 176 -8.92 -12.37 1.90
N ALA A 177 -9.41 -13.61 1.95
CA ALA A 177 -9.03 -14.64 0.98
C ALA A 177 -9.51 -14.31 -0.45
N VAL A 178 -10.72 -13.76 -0.60
CA VAL A 178 -11.25 -13.32 -1.90
C VAL A 178 -10.48 -12.11 -2.44
N HIS A 179 -10.16 -11.13 -1.58
CA HIS A 179 -9.32 -9.99 -1.95
C HIS A 179 -7.93 -10.43 -2.44
N ARG A 180 -7.32 -11.41 -1.77
CA ARG A 180 -6.04 -12.02 -2.22
C ARG A 180 -6.16 -12.69 -3.59
N LEU A 181 -7.29 -13.32 -3.89
CA LEU A 181 -7.55 -13.88 -5.22
C LEU A 181 -7.60 -12.78 -6.29
N ALA A 182 -8.22 -11.62 -5.99
CA ALA A 182 -8.23 -10.48 -6.89
C ALA A 182 -6.81 -9.92 -7.12
N ASP A 183 -6.02 -9.76 -6.06
CA ASP A 183 -4.63 -9.30 -6.16
C ASP A 183 -3.76 -10.26 -6.99
N GLN A 184 -3.96 -11.58 -6.85
CA GLN A 184 -3.27 -12.58 -7.68
C GLN A 184 -3.70 -12.51 -9.15
N ALA A 185 -4.97 -12.27 -9.43
CA ALA A 185 -5.48 -12.11 -10.79
C ALA A 185 -4.88 -10.85 -11.46
N LEU A 186 -4.84 -9.73 -10.72
CA LEU A 186 -4.21 -8.48 -11.17
C LEU A 186 -2.71 -8.67 -11.45
N GLN A 187 -1.99 -9.31 -10.52
CA GLN A 187 -0.57 -9.63 -10.69
C GLN A 187 -0.31 -10.53 -11.90
N ALA A 188 -1.18 -11.53 -12.15
CA ALA A 188 -1.06 -12.41 -13.31
C ALA A 188 -1.36 -11.71 -14.65
N ALA A 189 -2.27 -10.73 -14.63
CA ALA A 189 -2.64 -9.95 -15.82
C ALA A 189 -1.55 -8.95 -16.20
N ILE A 190 -1.13 -8.08 -15.27
CA ILE A 190 -0.31 -6.90 -15.60
C ILE A 190 0.99 -6.82 -14.80
N GLY A 191 1.34 -7.85 -14.02
CA GLY A 191 2.65 -7.94 -13.38
C GLY A 191 2.85 -7.02 -12.17
N THR A 192 1.82 -6.31 -11.71
CA THR A 192 1.89 -5.43 -10.54
C THR A 192 1.16 -6.04 -9.34
N PRO A 193 1.65 -5.90 -8.10
CA PRO A 193 0.90 -6.35 -6.93
C PRO A 193 -0.33 -5.48 -6.68
N GLY A 194 -1.46 -6.10 -6.33
CA GLY A 194 -2.68 -5.37 -5.98
C GLY A 194 -2.69 -4.81 -4.54
N ILE A 195 -3.80 -4.17 -4.19
CA ILE A 195 -4.08 -3.55 -2.89
C ILE A 195 -5.40 -4.03 -2.27
N ALA A 196 -6.08 -5.01 -2.87
CA ALA A 196 -7.38 -5.46 -2.40
C ALA A 196 -7.28 -6.08 -1.00
N ALA A 197 -6.26 -6.91 -0.76
CA ALA A 197 -6.01 -7.54 0.54
C ALA A 197 -5.29 -6.61 1.53
N THR A 198 -5.84 -5.40 1.69
CA THR A 198 -5.35 -4.38 2.62
C THR A 198 -6.49 -3.80 3.45
N ARG A 199 -6.12 -3.09 4.51
CA ARG A 199 -7.05 -2.45 5.44
C ARG A 199 -6.62 -1.02 5.74
N VAL A 200 -7.55 -0.20 6.18
CA VAL A 200 -7.28 1.13 6.70
C VAL A 200 -7.70 1.17 8.17
N LEU A 201 -6.77 1.54 9.05
CA LEU A 201 -7.10 1.95 10.41
C LEU A 201 -7.52 3.40 10.40
N PHE A 202 -8.45 3.80 11.26
CA PHE A 202 -8.84 5.19 11.42
C PHE A 202 -9.44 5.44 12.80
N VAL A 203 -9.44 6.70 13.22
CA VAL A 203 -10.05 7.13 14.47
C VAL A 203 -11.48 7.61 14.22
N LYS A 204 -12.43 7.12 15.00
CA LYS A 204 -13.81 7.60 15.06
C LYS A 204 -14.30 7.52 16.51
N ASP A 205 -14.98 8.56 17.00
CA ASP A 205 -15.50 8.63 18.37
C ASP A 205 -14.43 8.37 19.45
N GLY A 206 -13.19 8.79 19.17
CA GLY A 206 -12.02 8.55 20.04
C GLY A 206 -11.61 7.08 20.12
N LYS A 207 -11.90 6.26 19.11
CA LYS A 207 -11.55 4.84 19.02
C LYS A 207 -10.89 4.53 17.70
N VAL A 208 -10.03 3.51 17.68
CA VAL A 208 -9.44 2.99 16.44
C VAL A 208 -10.33 1.89 15.88
N TYR A 209 -10.78 2.09 14.65
CA TYR A 209 -11.48 1.11 13.83
C TYR A 209 -10.58 0.65 12.69
N GLN A 210 -10.80 -0.58 12.21
CA GLN A 210 -10.34 -1.04 10.90
C GLN A 210 -11.50 -1.02 9.90
N ILE A 211 -11.16 -0.95 8.62
CA ILE A 211 -12.06 -1.17 7.48
C ILE A 211 -11.26 -1.78 6.32
N ASP A 212 -11.85 -2.66 5.51
CA ASP A 212 -11.23 -3.15 4.28
C ASP A 212 -11.08 -2.01 3.26
N GLN A 213 -10.16 -2.12 2.30
CA GLN A 213 -9.91 -1.11 1.25
C GLN A 213 -11.14 -0.83 0.36
N ASP A 214 -12.13 -1.72 0.35
CA ASP A 214 -13.38 -1.58 -0.39
C ASP A 214 -14.51 -0.92 0.42
N GLY A 215 -14.26 -0.57 1.69
CA GLY A 215 -15.20 0.09 2.59
C GLY A 215 -16.08 -0.85 3.40
N ALA A 216 -15.83 -2.16 3.38
CA ALA A 216 -16.57 -3.14 4.18
C ALA A 216 -15.78 -3.63 5.39
N ASP A 217 -16.38 -4.54 6.17
CA ASP A 217 -15.79 -5.16 7.36
C ASP A 217 -15.30 -4.17 8.43
N GLN A 218 -16.02 -3.07 8.63
CA GLN A 218 -15.68 -2.09 9.66
C GLN A 218 -15.76 -2.73 11.05
N LYS A 219 -14.67 -2.71 11.81
CA LYS A 219 -14.56 -3.32 13.15
C LYS A 219 -13.79 -2.43 14.11
N LEU A 220 -14.26 -2.34 15.35
CA LEU A 220 -13.52 -1.71 16.45
C LEU A 220 -12.30 -2.58 16.80
N VAL A 221 -11.10 -1.98 16.86
CA VAL A 221 -9.88 -2.71 17.24
C VAL A 221 -9.24 -2.19 18.54
N SER A 222 -9.43 -0.92 18.91
CA SER A 222 -8.98 -0.41 20.22
C SER A 222 -9.94 -0.77 21.36
N SER A 223 -9.58 -0.46 22.61
CA SER A 223 -10.46 -0.63 23.77
C SER A 223 -11.77 0.18 23.69
N THR A 224 -12.86 -0.38 24.19
CA THR A 224 -14.18 0.27 24.29
C THR A 224 -14.24 1.38 25.34
N ASN A 225 -13.35 1.40 26.34
CA ASN A 225 -13.44 2.32 27.49
C ASN A 225 -12.40 3.46 27.51
N ARG A 226 -11.43 3.47 26.59
CA ARG A 226 -10.35 4.48 26.55
C ARG A 226 -10.30 5.23 25.23
N GLN A 227 -9.97 6.52 25.26
CA GLN A 227 -9.75 7.28 24.04
C GLN A 227 -8.43 6.84 23.40
N ALA A 228 -8.47 6.53 22.11
CA ALA A 228 -7.33 6.09 21.32
C ALA A 228 -7.17 6.97 20.08
N MET A 229 -5.92 7.26 19.71
CA MET A 229 -5.59 8.08 18.55
C MET A 229 -4.31 7.62 17.86
N SER A 230 -4.03 8.23 16.70
CA SER A 230 -2.78 8.07 15.94
C SER A 230 -2.38 6.61 15.70
N PRO A 231 -3.25 5.78 15.08
CA PRO A 231 -2.88 4.43 14.73
C PRO A 231 -1.77 4.42 13.68
N ALA A 232 -0.83 3.49 13.78
CA ALA A 232 0.22 3.27 12.79
C ALA A 232 0.47 1.78 12.61
N TRP A 233 0.55 1.31 11.38
CA TRP A 233 0.80 -0.10 11.08
C TRP A 233 2.27 -0.47 11.28
N GLY A 234 2.51 -1.67 11.81
CA GLY A 234 3.79 -2.34 11.66
C GLY A 234 4.02 -2.73 10.19
N SER A 235 5.28 -2.79 9.76
CA SER A 235 5.64 -3.06 8.36
C SER A 235 5.19 -4.43 7.84
N ASP A 236 4.92 -5.38 8.74
CA ASP A 236 4.39 -6.70 8.42
C ASP A 236 2.86 -6.81 8.46
N GLY A 237 2.16 -5.74 8.88
CA GLY A 237 0.71 -5.72 9.00
C GLY A 237 0.14 -6.63 10.10
N ARG A 238 0.98 -7.22 10.97
CA ARG A 238 0.54 -8.15 12.03
C ARG A 238 0.18 -7.43 13.33
N GLN A 239 0.69 -6.22 13.50
CA GLN A 239 0.46 -5.37 14.66
C GLN A 239 0.32 -3.91 14.25
N PHE A 240 -0.22 -3.11 15.15
CA PHE A 240 -0.25 -1.66 15.03
C PHE A 240 0.11 -1.00 16.36
N ALA A 241 0.63 0.21 16.29
CA ALA A 241 0.87 1.08 17.42
C ALA A 241 -0.22 2.15 17.48
N TYR A 242 -0.56 2.60 18.68
CA TYR A 242 -1.49 3.71 18.88
C TYR A 242 -1.27 4.32 20.26
N MET A 243 -1.77 5.54 20.46
CA MET A 243 -1.82 6.14 21.78
C MET A 243 -3.17 5.88 22.44
N GLU A 244 -3.20 5.65 23.75
CA GLU A 244 -4.40 5.77 24.58
C GLU A 244 -4.24 6.87 25.63
N PHE A 245 -5.30 7.64 25.86
CA PHE A 245 -5.36 8.57 26.99
C PHE A 245 -5.77 7.85 28.27
N GLN A 246 -5.00 8.07 29.33
CA GLN A 246 -5.30 7.62 30.68
C GLN A 246 -4.84 8.68 31.70
N ALA A 247 -5.78 9.21 32.49
CA ALA A 247 -5.51 10.16 33.58
C ALA A 247 -4.64 11.37 33.15
N GLY A 248 -4.98 11.99 32.00
CA GLY A 248 -4.25 13.15 31.46
C GLY A 248 -2.92 12.82 30.77
N LYS A 249 -2.54 11.55 30.67
CA LYS A 249 -1.31 11.08 30.02
C LYS A 249 -1.64 10.25 28.79
N GLY A 250 -0.77 10.29 27.76
CA GLY A 250 -0.87 9.44 26.58
C GLY A 250 0.14 8.31 26.66
N TRP A 251 -0.35 7.07 26.58
CA TRP A 251 0.45 5.85 26.62
C TRP A 251 0.45 5.20 25.25
N LEU A 252 1.64 4.83 24.76
CA LEU A 252 1.76 4.07 23.52
C LEU A 252 1.59 2.57 23.79
N TYR A 253 0.79 1.93 22.94
CA TYR A 253 0.56 0.50 22.96
C TYR A 253 0.88 -0.10 21.59
N LEU A 254 1.45 -1.30 21.61
CA LEU A 254 1.49 -2.21 20.48
C LEU A 254 0.34 -3.21 20.63
N GLN A 255 -0.38 -3.49 19.56
CA GLN A 255 -1.46 -4.46 19.57
C GLN A 255 -1.40 -5.39 18.37
N GLU A 256 -1.45 -6.69 18.65
CA GLU A 256 -1.52 -7.75 17.64
C GLU A 256 -2.92 -7.76 17.00
N MET A 257 -2.96 -7.81 15.66
CA MET A 257 -4.23 -7.81 14.91
C MET A 257 -5.02 -9.10 15.09
N ALA A 258 -4.33 -10.24 15.14
CA ALA A 258 -4.97 -11.57 15.18
C ALA A 258 -5.60 -11.87 16.54
N THR A 259 -4.91 -11.51 17.63
CA THR A 259 -5.29 -11.89 19.00
C THR A 259 -5.89 -10.73 19.80
N GLY A 260 -5.66 -9.48 19.36
CA GLY A 260 -5.96 -8.29 20.15
C GLY A 260 -5.04 -8.13 21.36
N LYS A 261 -3.99 -8.95 21.51
CA LYS A 261 -3.04 -8.85 22.63
C LYS A 261 -2.34 -7.50 22.58
N ARG A 262 -2.29 -6.82 23.73
CA ARG A 262 -1.73 -5.48 23.90
C ARG A 262 -0.47 -5.51 24.75
N THR A 263 0.53 -4.75 24.32
CA THR A 263 1.80 -4.56 25.03
C THR A 263 2.05 -3.06 25.17
N ALA A 264 2.27 -2.59 26.40
CA ALA A 264 2.64 -1.20 26.64
C ALA A 264 4.08 -0.96 26.16
N VAL A 265 4.30 0.13 25.44
CA VAL A 265 5.65 0.59 25.09
C VAL A 265 6.23 1.26 26.34
N SER A 266 7.44 0.86 26.75
CA SER A 266 8.13 1.35 27.95
C SER A 266 8.62 2.79 27.77
N THR A 267 7.66 3.69 27.69
CA THR A 267 7.83 5.12 27.73
C THR A 267 7.93 5.57 29.19
N THR A 268 8.49 6.75 29.47
CA THR A 268 8.71 7.21 30.86
C THR A 268 7.41 7.41 31.63
N GLY A 269 6.24 7.38 30.97
CA GLY A 269 4.92 7.48 31.60
C GLY A 269 4.65 8.83 32.27
N SER A 270 5.49 9.83 31.99
CA SER A 270 5.47 11.16 32.62
C SER A 270 5.00 12.26 31.67
N ALA A 271 4.92 11.97 30.36
CA ALA A 271 4.63 12.92 29.30
C ALA A 271 3.52 12.39 28.38
N LEU A 272 3.03 13.24 27.48
CA LEU A 272 2.09 12.86 26.44
C LEU A 272 2.86 12.30 25.24
N ASP A 273 2.82 10.99 25.06
CA ASP A 273 3.44 10.31 23.91
C ASP A 273 2.39 9.98 22.85
N PHE A 274 2.64 10.36 21.59
CA PHE A 274 1.67 10.30 20.50
C PHE A 274 2.32 10.20 19.11
N THR A 275 1.52 9.97 18.07
CA THR A 275 1.96 9.82 16.66
C THR A 275 3.11 8.81 16.50
N PRO A 276 2.90 7.53 16.89
CA PRO A 276 3.90 6.50 16.70
C PRO A 276 4.11 6.20 15.21
N ALA A 277 5.33 5.81 14.83
CA ALA A 277 5.67 5.32 13.49
C ALA A 277 6.74 4.23 13.59
N PHE A 278 6.52 3.11 12.90
CA PHE A 278 7.47 2.00 12.86
C PHE A 278 8.60 2.31 11.89
N SER A 279 9.82 1.89 12.24
CA SER A 279 10.89 1.72 11.26
C SER A 279 10.53 0.59 10.29
N PRO A 280 11.04 0.61 9.05
CA PRO A 280 10.71 -0.41 8.04
C PRO A 280 11.09 -1.84 8.47
N ASP A 281 12.16 -1.98 9.25
CA ASP A 281 12.61 -3.25 9.82
C ASP A 281 11.76 -3.77 10.99
N GLY A 282 10.78 -2.97 11.46
CA GLY A 282 9.87 -3.31 12.56
C GLY A 282 10.53 -3.36 13.95
N GLN A 283 11.78 -2.90 14.11
CA GLN A 283 12.50 -3.00 15.38
C GLN A 283 12.40 -1.74 16.25
N THR A 284 12.17 -0.59 15.61
CA THR A 284 12.18 0.72 16.26
C THR A 284 10.83 1.40 16.09
N LEU A 285 10.38 2.08 17.13
CA LEU A 285 9.22 2.97 17.07
C LEU A 285 9.69 4.39 17.31
N ALA A 286 9.50 5.27 16.32
CA ALA A 286 9.59 6.71 16.50
C ALA A 286 8.25 7.25 17.02
N PHE A 287 8.29 8.29 17.84
CA PHE A 287 7.08 8.93 18.36
C PHE A 287 7.36 10.35 18.82
N SER A 288 6.30 11.12 19.04
CA SER A 288 6.35 12.48 19.56
C SER A 288 6.07 12.47 21.06
N ARG A 289 6.83 13.26 21.82
CA ARG A 289 6.64 13.45 23.26
C ARG A 289 6.47 14.93 23.56
N ALA A 290 5.30 15.32 24.05
CA ALA A 290 5.02 16.69 24.47
C ALA A 290 5.42 16.92 25.94
N THR A 291 6.10 18.04 26.17
CA THR A 291 6.54 18.54 27.49
C THR A 291 6.18 20.02 27.62
N GLU A 292 6.45 20.63 28.78
CA GLU A 292 6.27 22.08 28.97
C GLU A 292 7.20 22.92 28.08
N GLU A 293 8.31 22.34 27.60
CA GLU A 293 9.29 23.00 26.72
C GLU A 293 8.99 22.78 25.22
N GLY A 294 7.83 22.23 24.89
CA GLY A 294 7.43 21.85 23.53
C GLY A 294 7.49 20.34 23.29
N THR A 295 7.32 19.95 22.03
CA THR A 295 7.29 18.56 21.57
C THR A 295 8.60 18.14 20.92
N ASP A 296 9.10 16.95 21.26
CA ASP A 296 10.26 16.36 20.60
C ASP A 296 10.03 14.93 20.14
N LEU A 297 10.84 14.51 19.16
CA LEU A 297 10.84 13.18 18.62
C LEU A 297 11.76 12.27 19.44
N TYR A 298 11.27 11.07 19.71
CA TYR A 298 11.98 10.01 20.39
C TYR A 298 11.90 8.72 19.58
N THR A 299 12.84 7.82 19.81
CA THR A 299 12.82 6.44 19.32
C THR A 299 13.00 5.47 20.47
N ILE A 300 12.38 4.30 20.37
CA ILE A 300 12.57 3.18 21.30
C ILE A 300 12.71 1.87 20.51
N ASN A 301 13.58 0.97 20.96
CA ASN A 301 13.62 -0.38 20.41
C ASN A 301 12.45 -1.18 21.00
N ILE A 302 11.50 -1.57 20.16
CA ILE A 302 10.28 -2.27 20.61
C ILE A 302 10.47 -3.78 20.77
N LYS A 303 11.54 -4.36 20.20
CA LYS A 303 11.84 -5.79 20.37
C LYS A 303 12.36 -6.10 21.78
N SER A 304 13.24 -5.26 22.29
CA SER A 304 13.76 -5.35 23.67
C SER A 304 13.06 -4.42 24.66
N ASN A 305 12.12 -3.60 24.18
CA ASN A 305 11.41 -2.58 24.96
C ASN A 305 12.36 -1.67 25.78
N CYS A 306 13.47 -1.26 25.15
CA CYS A 306 14.56 -0.52 25.79
C CYS A 306 15.03 0.65 24.92
N CYS A 307 16.08 1.31 25.41
CA CYS A 307 16.97 2.08 24.55
C CYS A 307 16.28 3.31 23.97
N LEU A 308 15.48 3.96 24.84
CA LEU A 308 14.81 5.21 24.56
C LEU A 308 15.83 6.30 24.24
N ARG A 309 15.67 6.96 23.10
CA ARG A 309 16.59 7.99 22.60
C ARG A 309 15.82 9.20 22.09
N ARG A 310 16.24 10.39 22.48
CA ARG A 310 15.71 11.67 21.94
C ARG A 310 16.41 11.98 20.61
N LEU A 311 15.65 12.37 19.59
CA LEU A 311 16.17 12.73 18.26
C LEU A 311 16.21 14.24 18.02
N THR A 312 15.26 15.00 18.59
CA THR A 312 15.18 16.45 18.40
C THR A 312 15.26 17.19 19.72
N VAL A 313 15.67 18.46 19.64
CA VAL A 313 15.69 19.38 20.77
C VAL A 313 15.08 20.70 20.29
N GLY A 314 13.75 20.79 20.36
CA GLY A 314 12.99 21.90 19.82
C GLY A 314 13.14 23.22 20.59
N ARG A 315 13.33 23.16 21.92
CA ARG A 315 13.38 24.32 22.84
C ARG A 315 12.31 25.36 22.50
N PHE A 316 11.07 25.10 22.89
CA PHE A 316 9.87 25.90 22.60
C PHE A 316 9.33 25.81 21.17
N SER A 317 9.87 24.90 20.35
CA SER A 317 9.24 24.46 19.11
C SER A 317 8.69 23.04 19.26
N ASP A 318 7.68 22.70 18.48
CA ASP A 318 7.16 21.35 18.38
C ASP A 318 7.78 20.62 17.20
N ASN A 319 8.31 19.43 17.47
CA ASN A 319 8.72 18.43 16.48
C ASN A 319 7.85 17.19 16.65
N LEU A 320 6.99 16.87 15.68
CA LEU A 320 5.96 15.84 15.83
C LEU A 320 5.64 15.10 14.52
N SER A 321 4.81 14.06 14.59
CA SER A 321 4.38 13.22 13.45
C SER A 321 5.54 12.68 12.61
N PRO A 322 6.45 11.87 13.21
CA PRO A 322 7.54 11.26 12.46
C PRO A 322 7.01 10.20 11.47
N THR A 323 7.69 10.05 10.34
CA THR A 323 7.49 8.95 9.38
C THR A 323 8.85 8.55 8.80
N PHE A 324 9.12 7.25 8.72
CA PHE A 324 10.39 6.74 8.18
C PHE A 324 10.35 6.65 6.66
N SER A 325 11.48 6.93 6.02
CA SER A 325 11.70 6.49 4.63
C SER A 325 11.72 4.95 4.57
N PRO A 326 11.32 4.33 3.44
CA PRO A 326 11.27 2.87 3.33
C PRO A 326 12.62 2.16 3.48
N ASP A 327 13.73 2.86 3.23
CA ASP A 327 15.09 2.38 3.46
C ASP A 327 15.54 2.51 4.94
N GLY A 328 14.73 3.15 5.79
CA GLY A 328 15.00 3.37 7.20
C GLY A 328 16.08 4.42 7.49
N GLN A 329 16.61 5.11 6.47
CA GLN A 329 17.75 6.02 6.64
C GLN A 329 17.33 7.43 7.03
N ARG A 330 16.07 7.81 6.80
CA ARG A 330 15.56 9.17 7.01
C ARG A 330 14.24 9.15 7.75
N ILE A 331 13.96 10.26 8.42
CA ILE A 331 12.69 10.54 9.06
C ILE A 331 12.18 11.89 8.53
N ALA A 332 10.98 11.92 7.96
CA ALA A 332 10.25 13.17 7.75
C ALA A 332 9.36 13.45 8.97
N PHE A 333 9.19 14.72 9.30
CA PHE A 333 8.45 15.13 10.50
C PHE A 333 7.99 16.59 10.37
N VAL A 334 7.06 16.98 11.24
CA VAL A 334 6.59 18.37 11.34
C VAL A 334 7.47 19.12 12.33
N SER A 335 7.88 20.34 11.99
CA SER A 335 8.55 21.25 12.92
C SER A 335 7.94 22.65 12.89
N THR A 336 7.72 23.26 14.05
CA THR A 336 7.26 24.66 14.19
C THR A 336 8.41 25.65 14.41
N ARG A 337 9.66 25.21 14.29
CA ARG A 337 10.86 26.07 14.40
C ARG A 337 10.81 27.37 13.56
N PRO A 338 10.25 27.40 12.33
CA PRO A 338 10.13 28.65 11.56
C PRO A 338 8.87 29.47 11.89
N GLY A 339 8.10 29.12 12.93
CA GLY A 339 6.87 29.77 13.35
C GLY A 339 5.62 28.95 13.05
N LEU A 340 5.38 28.61 11.78
CA LEU A 340 4.29 27.71 11.38
C LEU A 340 4.79 26.26 11.23
N PRO A 341 3.93 25.24 11.43
CA PRO A 341 4.25 23.86 11.12
C PRO A 341 4.73 23.69 9.68
N GLN A 342 5.91 23.10 9.49
CA GLN A 342 6.47 22.77 8.18
C GLN A 342 7.06 21.37 8.17
N ILE A 343 7.20 20.78 6.98
CA ILE A 343 7.77 19.43 6.83
C ILE A 343 9.29 19.53 6.77
N TYR A 344 9.93 18.92 7.76
CA TYR A 344 11.37 18.73 7.86
C TYR A 344 11.74 17.28 7.59
N MET A 345 13.01 17.06 7.32
CA MET A 345 13.62 15.74 7.19
C MET A 345 14.94 15.71 7.93
N MET A 346 15.27 14.57 8.51
CA MET A 346 16.53 14.29 9.20
C MET A 346 17.01 12.88 8.88
N ALA A 347 18.28 12.61 9.14
CA ALA A 347 18.77 11.23 9.20
C ALA A 347 18.04 10.49 10.33
N ALA A 348 17.89 9.16 10.21
CA ALA A 348 17.22 8.34 11.23
C ALA A 348 17.91 8.43 12.60
N ASP A 349 19.18 8.85 12.63
CA ASP A 349 19.91 9.11 13.86
C ASP A 349 19.67 10.52 14.46
N GLY A 350 18.78 11.33 13.91
CA GLY A 350 18.43 12.67 14.38
C GLY A 350 19.34 13.80 13.86
N THR A 351 20.39 13.49 13.11
CA THR A 351 21.29 14.48 12.49
C THR A 351 20.72 15.01 11.17
N ASP A 352 21.40 16.00 10.55
CA ASP A 352 21.06 16.55 9.23
C ASP A 352 19.62 17.05 9.07
N GLN A 353 19.10 17.69 10.13
CA GLN A 353 17.76 18.26 10.13
C GLN A 353 17.67 19.45 9.16
N GLN A 354 16.79 19.35 8.17
CA GLN A 354 16.60 20.38 7.16
C GLN A 354 15.14 20.53 6.76
N LEU A 355 14.75 21.72 6.32
CA LEU A 355 13.47 21.95 5.68
C LEU A 355 13.39 21.07 4.42
N PHE A 356 12.29 20.31 4.30
CA PHE A 356 12.15 19.34 3.22
C PHE A 356 11.13 19.78 2.17
N ALA A 357 9.91 20.10 2.59
CA ALA A 357 8.93 20.71 1.71
C ALA A 357 9.23 22.21 1.58
N PRO A 358 9.44 22.74 0.36
CA PRO A 358 9.70 24.16 0.16
C PRO A 358 8.50 25.03 0.54
N PHE A 359 8.79 26.29 0.88
CA PHE A 359 7.79 27.35 0.98
C PHE A 359 7.38 27.77 -0.43
N ASP A 360 6.09 27.72 -0.75
CA ASP A 360 5.61 28.33 -1.98
C ASP A 360 5.36 29.82 -1.71
N TYR A 361 5.88 30.71 -2.57
CA TYR A 361 5.60 32.14 -2.47
C TYR A 361 4.09 32.38 -2.54
N GLY A 362 3.54 33.03 -1.50
CA GLY A 362 2.10 33.28 -1.37
C GLY A 362 1.29 32.18 -0.67
N VAL A 363 1.89 31.02 -0.38
CA VAL A 363 1.28 29.97 0.45
C VAL A 363 1.93 30.01 1.83
N THR A 364 1.33 30.76 2.74
CA THR A 364 1.79 30.92 4.13
C THR A 364 1.19 29.88 5.07
N GLY A 365 0.77 28.73 4.53
CA GLY A 365 0.02 27.73 5.27
C GLY A 365 0.88 26.74 6.03
N SER A 366 0.34 26.25 7.15
CA SER A 366 0.91 25.14 7.91
C SER A 366 0.90 23.86 7.08
N SER A 367 2.04 23.16 7.03
CA SER A 367 2.16 21.81 6.44
C SER A 367 2.29 20.77 7.55
N ASN A 368 1.43 19.74 7.54
CA ASN A 368 1.38 18.72 8.60
C ASN A 368 1.14 17.31 8.04
N ALA A 369 1.19 16.31 8.94
CA ALA A 369 0.95 14.89 8.68
C ALA A 369 1.74 14.35 7.47
N PRO A 370 3.08 14.45 7.50
CA PRO A 370 3.91 13.87 6.44
C PRO A 370 3.83 12.35 6.47
N GLU A 371 3.85 11.75 5.30
CA GLU A 371 3.85 10.31 5.15
C GLU A 371 4.62 9.87 3.90
N TRP A 372 5.64 9.04 4.10
CA TRP A 372 6.47 8.50 3.02
C TRP A 372 5.73 7.48 2.17
N SER A 373 5.89 7.59 0.85
CA SER A 373 5.43 6.55 -0.07
C SER A 373 6.22 5.26 0.15
N PRO A 374 5.61 4.08 0.01
CA PRO A 374 6.28 2.79 0.15
C PRO A 374 7.50 2.59 -0.78
N ASP A 375 7.55 3.30 -1.90
CA ASP A 375 8.68 3.26 -2.85
C ASP A 375 9.79 4.29 -2.58
N GLY A 376 9.57 5.18 -1.60
CA GLY A 376 10.54 6.20 -1.19
C GLY A 376 10.68 7.37 -2.17
N GLN A 377 9.82 7.47 -3.19
CA GLN A 377 9.92 8.53 -4.20
C GLN A 377 9.16 9.79 -3.81
N SER A 378 8.21 9.68 -2.89
CA SER A 378 7.27 10.75 -2.55
C SER A 378 7.03 10.87 -1.05
N VAL A 379 6.65 12.07 -0.61
CA VAL A 379 6.06 12.31 0.71
C VAL A 379 4.72 13.03 0.53
N ALA A 380 3.64 12.41 1.00
CA ALA A 380 2.32 13.04 1.06
C ALA A 380 2.21 13.86 2.34
N PHE A 381 1.47 14.96 2.31
CA PHE A 381 1.18 15.80 3.46
C PHE A 381 -0.06 16.64 3.17
N HIS A 382 -0.63 17.29 4.18
CA HIS A 382 -1.62 18.33 3.95
C HIS A 382 -1.05 19.72 4.27
N ARG A 383 -1.53 20.72 3.54
CA ARG A 383 -1.11 22.12 3.70
C ARG A 383 -2.31 23.03 3.66
N ASP A 384 -2.27 24.08 4.49
CA ASP A 384 -3.26 25.14 4.46
C ASP A 384 -3.08 26.01 3.19
N VAL A 385 -4.15 26.12 2.41
CA VAL A 385 -4.24 26.99 1.24
C VAL A 385 -5.39 27.95 1.48
N ALA A 386 -5.07 29.19 1.85
CA ALA A 386 -6.04 30.26 2.12
C ALA A 386 -7.14 29.85 3.12
N GLY A 387 -6.77 29.18 4.22
CA GLY A 387 -7.66 28.73 5.28
C GLY A 387 -8.27 27.34 5.07
N THR A 388 -7.98 26.68 3.93
CA THR A 388 -8.51 25.35 3.61
C THR A 388 -7.37 24.35 3.47
N LEU A 389 -7.44 23.24 4.21
CA LEU A 389 -6.45 22.17 4.06
C LEU A 389 -6.64 21.43 2.73
N GLN A 390 -5.54 21.23 2.02
CA GLN A 390 -5.48 20.42 0.82
C GLN A 390 -4.35 19.39 0.95
N VAL A 391 -4.51 18.24 0.28
CA VAL A 391 -3.49 17.20 0.21
C VAL A 391 -2.52 17.52 -0.92
N PHE A 392 -1.23 17.34 -0.62
CA PHE A 392 -0.10 17.55 -1.52
C PHE A 392 0.81 16.34 -1.52
N VAL A 393 1.63 16.23 -2.57
CA VAL A 393 2.73 15.27 -2.66
C VAL A 393 4.01 16.02 -3.05
N LEU A 394 5.08 15.76 -2.30
CA LEU A 394 6.44 16.19 -2.56
C LEU A 394 7.20 15.06 -3.25
N ASP A 395 7.82 15.34 -4.40
CA ASP A 395 8.81 14.44 -5.01
C ASP A 395 10.14 14.58 -4.25
N VAL A 396 10.65 13.45 -3.72
CA VAL A 396 11.82 13.43 -2.82
C VAL A 396 13.09 13.88 -3.53
N ARG A 397 13.23 13.57 -4.82
CA ARG A 397 14.45 13.81 -5.60
C ARG A 397 14.55 15.26 -6.08
N THR A 398 13.44 15.80 -6.57
CA THR A 398 13.37 17.13 -7.20
C THR A 398 12.90 18.21 -6.25
N ARG A 399 12.32 17.83 -5.10
CA ARG A 399 11.64 18.71 -4.14
C ARG A 399 10.47 19.50 -4.73
N THR A 400 9.89 19.03 -5.84
CA THR A 400 8.69 19.65 -6.40
C THR A 400 7.47 19.23 -5.62
N VAL A 401 6.60 20.19 -5.29
CA VAL A 401 5.33 19.97 -4.60
C VAL A 401 4.17 20.06 -5.59
N ARG A 402 3.26 19.09 -5.53
CA ARG A 402 2.04 19.05 -6.35
C ARG A 402 0.81 18.95 -5.45
N GLN A 403 -0.17 19.83 -5.66
CA GLN A 403 -1.49 19.74 -5.02
C GLN A 403 -2.32 18.62 -5.66
N LEU A 404 -2.94 17.78 -4.84
CA LEU A 404 -3.79 16.67 -5.30
C LEU A 404 -5.28 16.96 -5.21
N THR A 405 -5.69 17.80 -4.25
CA THR A 405 -7.11 18.07 -3.98
C THR A 405 -7.42 19.55 -4.05
N SER A 406 -8.64 19.91 -4.43
CA SER A 406 -9.10 21.30 -4.51
C SER A 406 -10.51 21.52 -3.97
N VAL A 407 -11.24 20.45 -3.65
CA VAL A 407 -12.63 20.49 -3.20
C VAL A 407 -12.73 19.99 -1.76
N GLY A 408 -13.41 20.76 -0.91
CA GLY A 408 -13.53 20.50 0.52
C GLY A 408 -12.22 20.76 1.29
N ARG A 409 -12.26 20.49 2.59
CA ARG A 409 -11.11 20.43 3.49
C ARG A 409 -10.57 19.00 3.49
N ASN A 410 -9.30 18.82 3.12
CA ASN A 410 -8.65 17.53 2.94
C ASN A 410 -7.41 17.43 3.83
N GLU A 411 -7.33 16.39 4.67
CA GLU A 411 -6.30 16.25 5.70
C GLU A 411 -5.91 14.79 5.93
N ASP A 412 -4.84 14.58 6.71
CA ASP A 412 -4.30 13.29 7.13
C ASP A 412 -4.17 12.23 5.99
N PRO A 413 -3.32 12.46 4.97
CA PRO A 413 -3.11 11.47 3.92
C PRO A 413 -2.37 10.21 4.41
N THR A 414 -2.69 9.06 3.82
CA THR A 414 -1.98 7.78 4.02
C THR A 414 -1.90 6.93 2.74
N TRP A 415 -0.73 6.38 2.41
CA TRP A 415 -0.40 5.61 1.22
C TRP A 415 -0.86 4.16 1.30
N ALA A 416 -1.56 3.74 0.26
CA ALA A 416 -1.67 2.32 -0.06
C ALA A 416 -0.28 1.75 -0.42
N PRO A 417 -0.07 0.42 -0.28
CA PRO A 417 1.24 -0.20 -0.47
C PRO A 417 1.72 -0.25 -1.94
N ASP A 418 0.97 0.33 -2.88
CA ASP A 418 1.33 0.45 -4.28
C ASP A 418 1.94 1.80 -4.67
N SER A 419 2.13 2.71 -3.70
CA SER A 419 2.66 4.07 -3.91
C SER A 419 1.89 4.90 -4.94
N ARG A 420 0.64 4.52 -5.22
CA ARG A 420 -0.23 5.15 -6.22
C ARG A 420 -1.54 5.64 -5.64
N HIS A 421 -2.11 4.90 -4.68
CA HIS A 421 -3.34 5.34 -4.02
C HIS A 421 -3.03 5.99 -2.67
N LEU A 422 -3.79 7.04 -2.34
CA LEU A 422 -3.81 7.69 -1.04
C LEU A 422 -5.22 7.66 -0.45
N ALA A 423 -5.36 7.25 0.81
CA ALA A 423 -6.55 7.57 1.60
C ALA A 423 -6.34 8.88 2.35
N PHE A 424 -7.42 9.62 2.60
CA PHE A 424 -7.38 10.88 3.33
C PHE A 424 -8.77 11.22 3.89
N VAL A 425 -8.81 12.16 4.83
CA VAL A 425 -10.06 12.65 5.42
C VAL A 425 -10.55 13.85 4.61
N SER A 426 -11.85 13.87 4.27
CA SER A 426 -12.46 15.01 3.56
C SER A 426 -13.91 15.25 3.92
N ASP A 427 -14.30 16.52 3.92
CA ASP A 427 -15.69 16.98 4.09
C ASP A 427 -16.40 17.34 2.78
N ARG A 428 -15.83 16.99 1.63
CA ARG A 428 -16.35 17.32 0.27
C ARG A 428 -17.81 16.96 0.00
N SER A 429 -18.39 16.06 0.79
CA SER A 429 -19.79 15.63 0.70
C SER A 429 -20.65 16.14 1.88
N GLY A 430 -20.20 17.18 2.58
CA GLY A 430 -20.90 17.83 3.68
C GLY A 430 -20.54 17.36 5.09
N TYR A 431 -19.77 16.27 5.23
CA TYR A 431 -19.30 15.78 6.53
C TYR A 431 -17.96 15.03 6.39
N ARG A 432 -17.14 15.07 7.45
CA ARG A 432 -15.78 14.50 7.46
C ARG A 432 -15.81 12.96 7.44
N GLN A 433 -15.24 12.38 6.39
CA GLN A 433 -15.16 10.93 6.19
C GLN A 433 -13.92 10.55 5.35
N LEU A 434 -13.70 9.24 5.14
CA LEU A 434 -12.55 8.74 4.39
C LEU A 434 -12.82 8.68 2.88
N TRP A 435 -11.83 9.10 2.12
CA TRP A 435 -11.80 9.06 0.66
C TRP A 435 -10.49 8.46 0.18
N ILE A 436 -10.51 7.92 -1.04
CA ILE A 436 -9.33 7.41 -1.73
C ILE A 436 -9.15 8.20 -3.02
N ILE A 437 -7.92 8.65 -3.29
CA ILE A 437 -7.50 9.24 -4.56
C ILE A 437 -6.48 8.33 -5.25
N ASP A 438 -6.66 8.15 -6.55
CA ASP A 438 -5.66 7.58 -7.45
C ASP A 438 -4.79 8.69 -8.04
N LEU A 439 -3.47 8.62 -7.86
CA LEU A 439 -2.57 9.69 -8.30
C LEU A 439 -2.34 9.72 -9.81
N ASP A 440 -2.56 8.61 -10.51
CA ASP A 440 -2.39 8.51 -11.96
C ASP A 440 -3.59 9.12 -12.69
N THR A 441 -4.82 8.73 -12.32
CA THR A 441 -6.05 9.18 -13.00
C THR A 441 -6.69 10.40 -12.36
N GLY A 442 -6.37 10.70 -11.09
CA GLY A 442 -7.08 11.72 -10.30
C GLY A 442 -8.48 11.28 -9.88
N ARG A 443 -8.89 10.02 -10.09
CA ARG A 443 -10.17 9.49 -9.64
C ARG A 443 -10.23 9.56 -8.11
N ILE A 444 -11.35 10.06 -7.58
CA ILE A 444 -11.59 10.11 -6.15
C ILE A 444 -12.90 9.39 -5.81
N ARG A 445 -12.84 8.47 -4.85
CA ARG A 445 -13.99 7.68 -4.40
C ARG A 445 -14.13 7.65 -2.88
N PRO A 446 -15.35 7.56 -2.33
CA PRO A 446 -15.53 7.41 -0.89
C PRO A 446 -15.06 6.02 -0.45
N LEU A 447 -14.41 5.95 0.72
CA LEU A 447 -14.06 4.69 1.40
C LEU A 447 -15.05 4.40 2.54
N LEU A 448 -15.43 5.43 3.29
CA LEU A 448 -16.38 5.34 4.40
C LEU A 448 -17.47 6.37 4.17
N GLN A 449 -18.74 5.97 4.33
CA GLN A 449 -19.91 6.85 4.20
C GLN A 449 -20.52 7.20 5.57
N GLN A 450 -19.68 7.62 6.50
CA GLN A 450 -20.06 7.96 7.89
C GLN A 450 -19.20 9.13 8.39
N SER A 451 -19.82 10.02 9.18
CA SER A 451 -19.12 11.17 9.76
C SER A 451 -18.18 10.78 10.89
N GLY A 452 -17.14 11.61 11.09
CA GLY A 452 -16.29 11.61 12.28
C GLY A 452 -14.97 10.85 12.14
N ALA A 453 -14.63 10.37 10.94
CA ALA A 453 -13.35 9.71 10.70
C ALA A 453 -12.18 10.70 10.71
N ARG A 454 -11.06 10.28 11.30
CA ARG A 454 -9.82 11.06 11.45
C ARG A 454 -8.60 10.15 11.42
N LEU A 455 -7.41 10.69 11.17
CA LEU A 455 -6.12 10.00 11.37
C LEU A 455 -6.09 8.59 10.76
N PRO A 456 -6.35 8.42 9.45
CA PRO A 456 -6.26 7.12 8.81
C PRO A 456 -4.80 6.63 8.71
N ALA A 457 -4.62 5.31 8.70
CA ALA A 457 -3.37 4.64 8.41
C ALA A 457 -3.66 3.40 7.54
N TRP A 458 -3.22 3.43 6.29
CA TRP A 458 -3.36 2.30 5.37
C TRP A 458 -2.33 1.23 5.70
N SER A 459 -2.75 -0.03 5.68
CA SER A 459 -1.88 -1.16 5.97
C SER A 459 -0.86 -1.40 4.84
N PRO A 460 0.29 -2.02 5.16
CA PRO A 460 1.04 -2.75 4.14
C PRO A 460 0.18 -3.86 3.53
N ARG A 461 0.72 -4.56 2.52
CA ARG A 461 0.09 -5.79 2.02
C ARG A 461 0.04 -6.81 3.16
N LEU A 462 -1.16 -7.28 3.47
CA LEU A 462 -1.35 -8.22 4.57
C LEU A 462 -0.98 -9.63 4.10
N SER A 463 -0.02 -10.25 4.77
CA SER A 463 0.30 -11.66 4.52
C SER A 463 -0.83 -12.57 5.02
N GLU A 464 -1.00 -13.72 4.36
CA GLU A 464 -1.85 -14.78 4.88
C GLU A 464 -1.36 -15.19 6.27
N ALA A 465 -2.24 -15.17 7.28
CA ALA A 465 -1.92 -15.76 8.56
C ALA A 465 -1.60 -17.25 8.30
N PRO A 466 -0.51 -17.80 8.87
CA PRO A 466 -0.27 -19.24 8.75
C PRO A 466 -1.53 -19.94 9.26
N SER A 467 -2.13 -20.78 8.41
CA SER A 467 -3.35 -21.51 8.73
C SER A 467 -3.14 -22.22 10.06
N THR A 468 -3.84 -21.79 11.11
CA THR A 468 -3.95 -22.56 12.35
C THR A 468 -4.94 -23.69 12.09
N THR A 469 -4.54 -24.63 11.25
CA THR A 469 -5.20 -25.93 11.13
C THR A 469 -4.08 -26.96 11.20
N PRO A 470 -4.02 -27.77 12.28
CA PRO A 470 -2.97 -28.77 12.48
C PRO A 470 -2.96 -29.86 11.42
#